data_AF-A0A5E4I2X4-F1
#
_entry.id   AF-A0A5E4I2X4-F1
#
_cell.length_a   1.000
_cell.length_b   1.000
_cell.length_c   1.000
_cell.angle_alpha   90.00
_cell.angle_beta   90.00
_cell.angle_gamma   90.00
#
_symmetry.space_group_name_H-M   'P 1'
#
loop_
_entity.id
_entity.type
_entity.pdbx_description
1 polymer ?
#
loop_
_entity_poly.entity_id
_entity_poly.type
_entity_poly.pdbx_seq_one_letter_code
_entity_poly.pdbx_strand_id
1 'polypeptide(L)'
;MELPAIFSALGSLAFIAAFVTAMKTYHKTREISSYWLVYSAGALLGAFWAGMLSLSYFGVYPEITGNLAPPIFAATATAFAIAALVTMESLVQPAA
;
A
#
# COMPACT_ATOMS: atom_id res chain seq x y z
N MET A 1 -3.69 25.25 -1.45
CA MET A 1 -4.38 23.94 -1.31
C MET A 1 -3.85 22.87 -2.26
N GLU A 2 -3.06 23.20 -3.28
CA GLU A 2 -2.67 22.21 -4.31
C GLU A 2 -1.44 21.36 -3.96
N LEU A 3 -0.56 21.87 -3.09
CA LEU A 3 0.68 21.16 -2.73
C LEU A 3 0.40 19.79 -2.08
N PRO A 4 -0.53 19.65 -1.10
CA PRO A 4 -0.93 18.33 -0.59
C PRO A 4 -1.52 17.42 -1.68
N ALA A 5 -2.30 17.96 -2.61
CA ALA A 5 -2.91 17.20 -3.71
C ALA A 5 -1.85 16.54 -4.60
N ILE A 6 -0.82 17.31 -4.95
CA ILE A 6 0.30 16.87 -5.79
C ILE A 6 1.12 15.81 -5.05
N PHE A 7 1.43 16.03 -3.76
CA PHE A 7 2.15 15.02 -2.97
C PHE A 7 1.36 13.73 -2.80
N SER A 8 0.04 13.81 -2.59
CA SER A 8 -0.83 12.63 -2.54
C SER A 8 -0.89 11.89 -3.88
N ALA A 9 -0.92 12.61 -5.02
CA ALA A 9 -0.84 11.99 -6.34
C ALA A 9 0.51 11.27 -6.55
N LEU A 10 1.63 11.92 -6.20
CA LEU A 10 2.96 11.31 -6.25
C LEU A 10 3.06 10.09 -5.33
N GLY A 11 2.48 10.17 -4.13
CA GLY A 11 2.38 9.05 -3.21
C GLY A 11 1.61 7.87 -3.81
N SER A 12 0.50 8.13 -4.49
CA SER A 12 -0.26 7.10 -5.20
C SER A 12 0.58 6.40 -6.28
N LEU A 13 1.32 7.17 -7.08
CA LEU A 13 2.24 6.63 -8.09
C LEU A 13 3.36 5.80 -7.45
N ALA A 14 3.91 6.23 -6.32
CA ALA A 14 4.93 5.49 -5.59
C ALA A 14 4.38 4.13 -5.10
N PHE A 15 3.16 4.10 -4.58
CA PHE A 15 2.49 2.86 -4.18
C PHE A 15 2.19 1.93 -5.36
N ILE A 16 1.81 2.47 -6.52
CA ILE A 16 1.66 1.67 -7.75
C ILE A 16 3.00 1.06 -8.16
N ALA A 17 4.08 1.83 -8.13
CA ALA A 17 5.42 1.33 -8.43
C ALA A 17 5.85 0.24 -7.43
N ALA A 18 5.54 0.41 -6.14
CA ALA A 18 5.77 -0.59 -5.11
C ALA A 18 4.99 -1.88 -5.37
N PHE A 19 3.71 -1.79 -5.74
CA PHE A 19 2.88 -2.94 -6.12
C PHE A 19 3.48 -3.71 -7.30
N VAL A 20 3.85 -3.01 -8.38
CA VAL A 20 4.44 -3.64 -9.57
C VAL A 20 5.76 -4.32 -9.22
N THR A 21 6.59 -3.69 -8.39
CA THR A 21 7.86 -4.26 -7.94
C THR A 21 7.65 -5.50 -7.08
N ALA A 22 6.67 -5.48 -6.18
CA ALA A 22 6.31 -6.61 -5.34
C ALA A 22 5.85 -7.81 -6.18
N MET A 23 4.96 -7.59 -7.14
CA MET A 23 4.46 -8.64 -8.05
C MET A 23 5.58 -9.23 -8.91
N LYS A 24 6.52 -8.39 -9.40
CA LYS A 24 7.70 -8.88 -10.14
C LYS A 24 8.65 -9.69 -9.27
N THR A 25 8.69 -9.41 -7.97
CA THR A 25 9.62 -10.06 -7.02
C THR A 25 9.01 -11.31 -6.39
N TYR A 26 7.67 -11.37 -6.29
CA TYR A 26 6.90 -12.51 -5.81
C TYR A 26 7.32 -13.83 -6.47
N HIS A 27 7.43 -13.84 -7.80
CA HIS A 27 7.83 -15.04 -8.54
C HIS A 27 9.32 -15.40 -8.39
N LYS A 28 10.16 -14.44 -7.98
CA LYS A 28 11.62 -14.63 -7.88
C LYS A 28 12.06 -15.12 -6.50
N THR A 29 11.22 -14.94 -5.47
CA THR A 29 11.60 -15.20 -4.08
C THR A 29 10.58 -16.14 -3.43
N ARG A 30 10.80 -17.45 -3.61
CA ARG A 30 9.87 -18.50 -3.18
C ARG A 30 9.67 -18.53 -1.66
N GLU A 31 10.74 -18.35 -0.90
CA GLU A 31 10.76 -18.41 0.58
C GLU A 31 9.99 -17.26 1.24
N ILE A 32 9.96 -16.08 0.61
CA ILE A 32 9.24 -14.89 1.12
C ILE A 32 8.08 -14.48 0.19
N SER A 33 7.57 -15.43 -0.58
CA SER A 33 6.49 -15.18 -1.55
C SER A 33 5.21 -14.68 -0.86
N SER A 34 4.86 -15.25 0.30
CA SER A 34 3.73 -14.80 1.12
C SER A 34 3.86 -13.33 1.55
N TYR A 35 5.06 -12.87 1.89
CA TYR A 35 5.31 -11.47 2.22
C TYR A 35 5.00 -10.56 1.03
N TRP A 36 5.50 -10.90 -0.16
CA TRP A 36 5.29 -10.07 -1.35
C TRP A 36 3.82 -9.97 -1.76
N LEU A 37 3.01 -11.03 -1.53
CA LEU A 37 1.57 -10.97 -1.73
C LEU A 37 0.90 -9.97 -0.79
N VAL A 38 1.16 -10.08 0.51
CA VAL A 38 0.56 -9.18 1.51
C VAL A 38 1.03 -7.74 1.31
N TYR A 39 2.32 -7.55 1.03
CA TYR A 39 2.89 -6.25 0.70
C TYR A 39 2.25 -5.65 -0.56
N SER A 40 1.99 -6.46 -1.60
CA SER A 40 1.33 -6.00 -2.82
C SER A 40 -0.11 -5.54 -2.56
N ALA A 41 -0.86 -6.25 -1.69
CA ALA A 41 -2.19 -5.85 -1.28
C ALA A 41 -2.16 -4.52 -0.50
N GLY A 42 -1.21 -4.36 0.42
CA GLY A 42 -0.99 -3.10 1.13
C GLY A 42 -0.62 -1.96 0.19
N ALA A 43 0.24 -2.20 -0.80
CA ALA A 43 0.61 -1.20 -1.80
C ALA A 43 -0.57 -0.78 -2.68
N LEU A 44 -1.47 -1.68 -3.08
CA LEU A 44 -2.69 -1.33 -3.81
C LEU A 44 -3.62 -0.45 -2.96
N LEU A 45 -3.84 -0.82 -1.71
CA LEU A 45 -4.67 -0.02 -0.79
C LEU A 45 -4.04 1.36 -0.54
N GLY A 46 -2.71 1.44 -0.40
CA GLY A 46 -1.98 2.69 -0.27
C GLY A 46 -2.09 3.58 -1.51
N ALA A 47 -2.05 2.99 -2.71
CA ALA A 47 -2.28 3.71 -3.96
C ALA A 47 -3.69 4.31 -3.99
N PHE A 48 -4.68 3.53 -3.57
CA PHE A 48 -6.07 3.97 -3.53
C PHE A 48 -6.31 5.06 -2.48
N TRP A 49 -5.72 4.93 -1.29
CA TRP A 49 -5.76 5.95 -0.24
C TRP A 49 -5.16 7.28 -0.70
N ALA A 50 -3.93 7.26 -1.21
CA ALA A 50 -3.24 8.46 -1.66
C ALA A 50 -3.94 9.08 -2.89
N GLY A 51 -4.52 8.25 -3.76
CA GLY A 51 -5.37 8.70 -4.86
C GLY A 51 -6.63 9.41 -4.38
N MET A 52 -7.33 8.86 -3.39
CA MET A 52 -8.52 9.49 -2.78
C MET A 52 -8.18 10.81 -2.10
N LEU A 53 -7.07 10.90 -1.38
CA LEU A 53 -6.62 12.17 -0.80
C LEU A 53 -6.35 13.21 -1.88
N SER A 54 -5.67 12.82 -2.97
CA SER A 54 -5.42 13.71 -4.10
C SER A 54 -6.72 14.24 -4.70
N LEU A 55 -7.68 13.35 -5.00
CA LEU A 55 -9.01 13.72 -5.49
C LEU A 55 -9.75 14.65 -4.52
N SER A 56 -9.68 14.36 -3.22
CA SER A 56 -10.28 15.19 -2.17
C SER A 56 -9.69 16.59 -2.15
N TYR A 57 -8.37 16.72 -2.27
CA TYR A 57 -7.70 18.03 -2.30
C TYR A 57 -7.97 18.79 -3.60
N PHE A 58 -8.22 18.11 -4.71
CA PHE A 58 -8.69 18.72 -5.97
C PHE A 58 -10.19 19.06 -5.97
N GLY A 59 -10.93 18.76 -4.89
CA GLY A 59 -12.35 19.07 -4.78
C GLY A 59 -13.27 18.10 -5.53
N VAL A 60 -12.77 16.93 -5.93
CA VAL A 60 -13.57 15.89 -6.59
C VAL A 60 -14.28 15.06 -5.51
N TYR A 61 -15.57 15.33 -5.29
CA TYR A 61 -16.40 14.66 -4.28
C TYR A 61 -15.75 14.59 -2.88
N PRO A 62 -15.33 15.74 -2.30
CA PRO A 62 -14.50 15.78 -1.09
C PRO A 62 -15.15 15.11 0.12
N GLU A 63 -16.49 15.10 0.20
CA GLU A 63 -17.23 14.38 1.25
C GLU A 63 -17.08 12.86 1.15
N ILE A 64 -17.03 12.30 -0.06
CA ILE A 64 -16.89 10.86 -0.27
C ILE A 64 -15.42 10.46 -0.14
N THR A 65 -14.54 11.14 -0.86
CA THR A 65 -13.10 10.82 -0.88
C THR A 65 -12.43 11.09 0.47
N GLY A 66 -12.85 12.14 1.17
CA GLY A 66 -12.37 12.47 2.51
C GLY A 66 -12.85 11.48 3.57
N ASN A 67 -14.10 11.00 3.49
CA ASN A 67 -14.65 10.02 4.45
C ASN A 67 -14.11 8.60 4.24
N LEU A 68 -13.79 8.22 2.99
CA LEU A 68 -13.24 6.90 2.68
C LEU A 68 -11.73 6.81 2.89
N ALA A 69 -10.98 7.92 2.82
CA ALA A 69 -9.53 7.90 3.00
C ALA A 69 -9.08 7.32 4.36
N PRO A 70 -9.66 7.68 5.53
CA PRO A 70 -9.27 7.12 6.82
C PRO A 70 -9.41 5.58 6.94
N PRO A 71 -10.55 4.95 6.60
CA PRO A 71 -10.66 3.48 6.67
C PRO A 71 -9.74 2.78 5.68
N ILE A 72 -9.49 3.34 4.49
CA ILE A 72 -8.54 2.77 3.51
C ILE A 72 -7.11 2.88 4.05
N PHE A 73 -6.74 3.99 4.69
CA PHE A 73 -5.45 4.11 5.37
C PHE A 73 -5.30 3.06 6.48
N ALA A 74 -6.32 2.87 7.31
CA ALA A 74 -6.30 1.84 8.35
C ALA A 74 -6.08 0.44 7.76
N ALA A 75 -6.82 0.09 6.70
CA ALA A 75 -6.64 -1.19 6.00
C ALA A 75 -5.23 -1.32 5.38
N THR A 76 -4.69 -0.24 4.82
CA THR A 76 -3.32 -0.17 4.28
C THR A 76 -2.30 -0.44 5.37
N ALA A 77 -2.41 0.25 6.51
CA ALA A 77 -1.52 0.10 7.65
C ALA A 77 -1.57 -1.32 8.22
N THR A 78 -2.77 -1.91 8.33
CA THR A 78 -2.94 -3.31 8.75
C THR A 78 -2.27 -4.27 7.78
N ALA A 79 -2.43 -4.10 6.47
CA ALA A 79 -1.78 -4.94 5.47
C ALA A 79 -0.24 -4.88 5.59
N PHE A 80 0.34 -3.70 5.76
CA PHE A 80 1.78 -3.56 5.96
C PHE A 80 2.25 -4.13 7.31
N ALA A 81 1.45 -4.01 8.37
CA ALA A 81 1.75 -4.64 9.66
C ALA A 81 1.78 -6.17 9.55
N ILE A 82 0.81 -6.76 8.84
CA ILE A 82 0.79 -8.21 8.57
C ILE A 82 2.01 -8.61 7.74
N ALA A 83 2.36 -7.85 6.70
CA ALA A 83 3.55 -8.12 5.90
C ALA A 83 4.81 -8.15 6.78
N ALA A 84 4.98 -7.17 7.68
CA ALA A 84 6.10 -7.13 8.62
C ALA A 84 6.16 -8.37 9.55
N LEU A 85 5.00 -8.85 10.02
CA LEU A 85 4.92 -10.08 10.84
C LEU A 85 5.33 -11.32 10.04
N VAL A 86 4.87 -11.46 8.79
CA VAL A 86 5.24 -12.60 7.92
C VAL A 86 6.75 -12.65 7.70
N THR A 87 7.42 -11.50 7.52
CA THR A 87 8.88 -11.47 7.43
C THR A 87 9.57 -11.92 8.70
N MET A 88 9.05 -11.58 9.89
CA MET A 88 9.65 -12.04 11.16
C MET A 88 9.53 -13.55 11.33
N GLU A 89 8.38 -14.14 10.99
CA GLU A 89 8.16 -15.58 11.07
C GLU A 89 9.13 -16.36 10.15
N SER A 90 9.36 -15.84 8.94
CA SER A 90 10.31 -16.46 7.99
C SER A 90 11.77 -16.44 8.46
N LEU A 91 12.14 -15.51 9.37
CA LEU A 91 13.48 -15.45 9.97
C LEU A 91 13.64 -16.36 11.19
N VAL A 92 12.53 -16.79 11.80
CA VAL A 92 12.52 -17.63 13.02
C VAL A 92 12.47 -19.12 12.68
N GLN A 93 11.92 -19.52 11.52
CA GLN A 93 11.97 -20.91 11.07
C GLN A 93 13.37 -21.23 10.52
N PRO A 94 14.17 -22.12 11.16
CA PRO A 94 15.40 -22.59 10.56
C PRO A 94 15.04 -23.35 9.27
N ALA A 95 15.77 -23.06 8.19
CA ALA A 95 15.66 -23.77 6.92
C ALA A 95 15.73 -25.29 7.20
N ALA A 96 14.62 -25.98 6.93
CA ALA A 96 14.49 -27.42 7.07
C ALA A 96 15.21 -28.14 5.92
#